data_AF-A0A0N1MUY8-F1
#
_entry.id   AF-A0A0N1MUY8-F1
#
_cell.length_a   1.000
_cell.length_b   1.000
_cell.length_c   1.000
_cell.angle_alpha   90.00
_cell.angle_beta   90.00
_cell.angle_gamma   90.00
#
_symmetry.space_group_name_H-M   'P 1'
#
loop_
_entity.id
_entity.type
_entity.pdbx_description
1 polymer ?
#
loop_
_entity_poly.entity_id
_entity_poly.type
_entity_poly.pdbx_seq_one_letter_code
_entity_poly.pdbx_strand_id
1 'polypeptide(L)'
;MLKYVFRFLMSLFFIWALSYPFIQRPTSLSEPQTTAEKKPVVKKIEKPLHSVKLPKFDSFTDVKEKKHAFFDFIRPHIEAENKKIRQQRATLEIALMMLQYDEPLNEKQTKQVKAILNSYKLPDTINSLSLNQALRRVDIIPKELALMQAANESAWGTSRFARIGLNFFGQWCYSKGCGMVPSRRNAEAKHEVAAFKSVRAAVNSYFKNINTHGAYKELRSIRADLRRQQKPVSAIKLTYGLISYSERREAYIEELNQMINQNRAYFDE
;
A
#
# COMPACT_ATOMS: atom_id res chain seq x y z
N MET A 1 18.12 -62.10 -30.26
CA MET A 1 18.63 -61.18 -31.30
C MET A 1 17.78 -59.92 -31.49
N LEU A 2 16.45 -59.98 -31.42
CA LEU A 2 15.56 -58.82 -31.68
C LEU A 2 15.76 -57.59 -30.75
N LYS A 3 16.11 -57.81 -29.47
CA LYS A 3 16.40 -56.72 -28.51
C LYS A 3 17.66 -55.91 -28.83
N TYR A 4 18.66 -56.53 -29.48
CA TYR A 4 19.91 -55.85 -29.84
C TYR A 4 19.74 -55.05 -31.14
N VAL A 5 18.93 -55.55 -32.08
CA VAL A 5 18.54 -54.83 -33.31
C VAL A 5 17.74 -53.57 -32.96
N PHE A 6 16.81 -53.65 -32.01
CA PHE A 6 16.03 -52.48 -31.57
C PHE A 6 16.88 -51.42 -30.86
N ARG A 7 17.85 -51.84 -30.03
CA ARG A 7 18.81 -50.92 -29.40
C ARG A 7 19.74 -50.25 -30.41
N PHE A 8 20.17 -50.97 -31.44
CA PHE A 8 21.02 -50.43 -32.50
C PHE A 8 20.28 -49.43 -33.41
N LEU A 9 19.01 -49.71 -33.73
CA LEU A 9 18.14 -48.80 -34.49
C LEU A 9 17.80 -47.54 -33.69
N MET A 10 17.57 -47.65 -32.37
CA MET A 10 17.40 -46.48 -31.50
C MET A 10 18.65 -45.62 -31.42
N SER A 11 19.85 -46.21 -31.33
CA SER A 11 21.09 -45.42 -31.30
C SER A 11 21.34 -44.68 -32.62
N LEU A 12 21.02 -45.28 -33.76
CA LEU A 12 21.14 -44.63 -35.07
C LEU A 12 20.13 -43.47 -35.23
N PHE A 13 18.90 -43.62 -34.72
CA PHE A 13 17.91 -42.55 -34.70
C PHE A 13 18.35 -41.36 -33.84
N PHE A 14 18.95 -41.62 -32.68
CA PHE A 14 19.46 -40.57 -31.79
C PHE A 14 20.67 -39.83 -32.38
N ILE A 15 21.59 -40.54 -33.04
CA ILE A 15 22.74 -39.92 -33.73
C ILE A 15 22.26 -39.06 -34.92
N TRP A 16 21.28 -39.55 -35.69
CA TRP A 16 20.68 -38.77 -36.77
C TRP A 16 19.95 -37.53 -36.25
N ALA A 17 19.13 -37.65 -35.20
CA ALA A 17 18.39 -36.54 -34.59
C ALA A 17 19.30 -35.46 -33.98
N LEU A 18 20.45 -35.85 -33.40
CA LEU A 18 21.43 -34.90 -32.84
C LEU A 18 22.25 -34.20 -33.93
N SER A 19 22.45 -34.82 -35.10
CA SER A 19 23.14 -34.22 -36.25
C SER A 19 22.23 -33.37 -37.15
N TYR A 20 20.91 -33.59 -37.12
CA TYR A 20 19.89 -32.87 -37.92
C TYR A 20 19.96 -31.33 -37.82
N PRO A 21 20.13 -30.69 -36.64
CA PRO A 21 20.21 -29.23 -36.55
C PRO A 21 21.51 -28.64 -37.13
N PHE A 22 22.52 -29.47 -37.44
CA PHE A 22 23.77 -29.02 -38.08
C PHE A 22 23.78 -29.20 -39.61
N ILE A 23 22.89 -30.05 -40.15
CA ILE A 23 22.74 -30.27 -41.60
C ILE A 23 21.79 -29.23 -42.20
N GLN A 24 20.80 -28.78 -41.45
CA GLN A 24 19.92 -27.69 -41.85
C GLN A 24 20.50 -26.35 -41.39
N ARG A 25 21.31 -25.72 -42.24
CA ARG A 25 21.47 -24.26 -42.14
C ARG A 25 20.09 -23.64 -42.40
N PRO A 26 19.48 -22.89 -41.47
CA PRO A 26 18.27 -22.15 -41.79
C PRO A 26 18.63 -21.18 -42.92
N THR A 27 18.03 -21.39 -44.09
CA THR A 27 18.03 -20.40 -45.15
C THR A 27 17.37 -19.16 -44.56
N SER A 28 18.16 -18.12 -44.30
CA SER A 28 17.62 -16.84 -43.85
C SER A 28 16.81 -16.26 -45.01
N LEU A 29 15.52 -16.53 -45.03
CA LEU A 29 14.58 -15.70 -45.78
C LEU A 29 14.60 -14.34 -45.09
N SER A 30 15.28 -13.39 -45.70
CA SER A 30 15.24 -11.99 -45.30
C SER A 30 13.81 -11.48 -45.51
N GLU A 31 13.00 -11.49 -44.45
CA GLU A 31 11.84 -10.61 -44.39
C GLU A 31 12.33 -9.16 -44.53
N PRO A 32 11.71 -8.32 -45.38
CA PRO A 32 12.07 -6.92 -45.47
C PRO A 32 11.96 -6.26 -44.09
N GLN A 33 13.10 -5.80 -43.56
CA GLN A 33 13.13 -4.92 -42.40
C GLN A 33 12.36 -3.65 -42.77
N THR A 34 11.09 -3.61 -42.40
CA THR A 34 10.36 -2.36 -42.31
C THR A 34 10.93 -1.66 -41.07
N THR A 35 11.91 -0.79 -41.27
CA THR A 35 12.37 0.17 -40.28
C THR A 35 11.22 1.09 -39.92
N ALA A 36 10.37 0.62 -39.00
CA ALA A 36 9.51 1.52 -38.25
C ALA A 36 10.42 2.37 -37.38
N GLU A 37 10.76 3.56 -37.89
CA GLU A 37 11.30 4.64 -37.08
C GLU A 37 10.48 4.74 -35.79
N LYS A 38 11.06 4.34 -34.66
CA LYS A 38 10.55 4.72 -33.35
C LYS A 38 10.69 6.23 -33.27
N LYS A 39 9.64 6.95 -33.70
CA LYS A 39 9.49 8.38 -33.43
C LYS A 39 9.82 8.61 -31.95
N PRO A 40 10.69 9.57 -31.61
CA PRO A 40 11.01 9.87 -30.23
C PRO A 40 9.69 10.18 -29.53
N VAL A 41 9.31 9.35 -28.55
CA VAL A 41 8.17 9.62 -27.68
C VAL A 41 8.54 10.87 -26.90
N VAL A 42 8.10 12.03 -27.40
CA VAL A 42 8.18 13.29 -26.68
C VAL A 42 7.43 13.05 -25.37
N LYS A 43 8.17 12.88 -24.26
CA LYS A 43 7.61 12.75 -22.92
C LYS A 43 6.87 14.05 -22.63
N LYS A 44 5.56 14.08 -22.91
CA LYS A 44 4.68 15.16 -22.46
C LYS A 44 4.83 15.23 -20.95
N ILE A 45 5.42 16.32 -20.45
CA ILE A 45 5.59 16.54 -19.01
C ILE A 45 4.18 16.62 -18.42
N GLU A 46 3.83 15.61 -17.64
CA GLU A 46 2.54 15.56 -16.98
C GLU A 46 2.50 16.60 -15.86
N LYS A 47 1.44 17.39 -15.84
CA LYS A 47 1.25 18.42 -14.83
C LYS A 47 0.70 17.78 -13.54
N PRO A 48 1.16 18.21 -12.35
CA PRO A 48 0.58 17.78 -11.09
C PRO A 48 -0.93 18.00 -11.03
N LEU A 49 -1.66 17.07 -10.42
CA LEU A 49 -3.12 17.14 -10.20
C LEU A 49 -3.49 17.90 -8.91
N HIS A 50 -2.51 18.58 -8.30
CA HIS A 50 -2.58 19.29 -7.03
C HIS A 50 -1.76 20.58 -7.07
N SER A 51 -1.96 21.43 -6.07
CA SER A 51 -1.19 22.68 -5.86
C SER A 51 -0.09 22.54 -4.79
N VAL A 52 0.07 21.37 -4.18
CA VAL A 52 1.10 21.13 -3.15
C VAL A 52 2.50 21.27 -3.74
N LYS A 53 3.35 22.11 -3.11
CA LYS A 53 4.78 22.22 -3.41
C LYS A 53 5.53 21.06 -2.77
N LEU A 54 5.97 20.11 -3.59
CA LEU A 54 6.74 18.95 -3.14
C LEU A 54 8.24 19.27 -3.06
N PRO A 55 8.97 18.70 -2.09
CA PRO A 55 10.42 18.61 -2.20
C PRO A 55 10.80 17.86 -3.50
N LYS A 56 11.87 18.30 -4.15
CA LYS A 56 12.43 17.61 -5.32
C LYS A 56 13.22 16.39 -4.86
N PHE A 57 12.51 15.33 -4.45
CA PHE A 57 13.13 14.13 -3.89
C PHE A 57 14.15 13.44 -4.83
N ASP A 58 14.07 13.71 -6.13
CA ASP A 58 14.98 13.23 -7.16
C ASP A 58 16.26 14.06 -7.32
N SER A 59 16.33 15.27 -6.73
CA SER A 59 17.52 16.12 -6.78
C SER A 59 18.50 15.92 -5.63
N PHE A 60 18.16 15.10 -4.63
CA PHE A 60 19.07 14.80 -3.53
C PHE A 60 20.12 13.77 -3.98
N THR A 61 21.39 14.10 -3.76
CA THR A 61 22.53 13.19 -3.98
C THR A 61 22.84 12.35 -2.75
N ASP A 62 22.69 12.92 -1.55
CA ASP A 62 22.82 12.20 -0.28
C ASP A 62 21.49 11.50 0.07
N VAL A 63 21.58 10.18 0.26
CA VAL A 63 20.44 9.33 0.64
C VAL A 63 19.89 9.71 2.01
N LYS A 64 20.73 10.11 2.98
CA LYS A 64 20.29 10.51 4.32
C LYS A 64 19.48 11.80 4.26
N GLU A 65 19.95 12.81 3.54
CA GLU A 65 19.22 14.08 3.35
C GLU A 65 17.87 13.83 2.68
N LYS A 66 17.84 12.97 1.66
CA LYS A 66 16.59 12.57 1.01
C LYS A 66 15.60 11.94 1.99
N LYS A 67 16.08 11.06 2.87
CA LYS A 67 15.25 10.39 3.89
C LYS A 67 14.69 11.39 4.90
N HIS A 68 15.51 12.30 5.43
CA HIS A 68 15.04 13.38 6.32
C HIS A 68 13.97 14.21 5.63
N ALA A 69 14.27 14.75 4.44
CA ALA A 69 13.32 15.58 3.69
C ALA A 69 12.00 14.84 3.41
N PHE A 70 12.05 13.54 3.14
CA PHE A 70 10.86 12.73 2.93
C PHE A 70 10.04 12.56 4.21
N PHE A 71 10.69 12.24 5.34
CA PHE A 71 9.99 12.06 6.60
C PHE A 71 9.43 13.39 7.13
N ASP A 72 10.18 14.48 7.07
CA ASP A 72 9.72 15.81 7.50
C ASP A 72 8.50 16.26 6.70
N PHE A 73 8.44 15.89 5.42
CA PHE A 73 7.31 16.20 4.57
C PHE A 73 6.05 15.39 4.93
N ILE A 74 6.18 14.10 5.26
CA ILE A 74 5.02 13.21 5.46
C ILE A 74 4.58 13.13 6.94
N ARG A 75 5.51 13.14 7.89
CA ARG A 75 5.30 12.91 9.33
C ARG A 75 4.19 13.80 9.93
N PRO A 76 4.15 15.13 9.68
CA PRO A 76 3.12 15.97 10.29
C PRO A 76 1.69 15.55 9.90
N HIS A 77 1.52 15.00 8.69
CA HIS A 77 0.21 14.52 8.22
C HIS A 77 -0.20 13.21 8.89
N ILE A 78 0.75 12.29 9.10
CA ILE A 78 0.54 11.04 9.83
C ILE A 78 0.20 11.32 11.29
N GLU A 79 0.94 12.20 11.94
CA GLU A 79 0.73 12.56 13.34
C GLU A 79 -0.60 13.26 13.55
N ALA A 80 -0.98 14.18 12.64
CA ALA A 80 -2.28 14.84 12.68
C ALA A 80 -3.44 13.85 12.56
N GLU A 81 -3.36 12.88 11.65
CA GLU A 81 -4.41 11.85 11.53
C GLU A 81 -4.45 10.93 12.76
N ASN A 82 -3.29 10.51 13.28
CA ASN A 82 -3.24 9.76 14.54
C ASN A 82 -3.81 10.54 15.73
N LYS A 83 -3.54 11.84 15.83
CA LYS A 83 -4.11 12.70 16.87
C LYS A 83 -5.64 12.73 16.77
N LYS A 84 -6.19 12.91 15.57
CA LYS A 84 -7.63 12.85 15.33
C LYS A 84 -8.21 11.50 15.73
N ILE A 85 -7.56 10.39 15.38
CA ILE A 85 -8.03 9.04 15.72
C ILE A 85 -8.02 8.82 17.24
N ARG A 86 -6.98 9.27 17.95
CA ARG A 86 -6.93 9.20 19.42
C ARG A 86 -8.09 9.96 20.06
N GLN A 87 -8.41 11.14 19.55
CA GLN A 87 -9.56 11.92 20.01
C GLN A 87 -10.89 11.18 19.78
N GLN A 88 -11.09 10.63 18.58
CA GLN A 88 -12.27 9.81 18.28
C GLN A 88 -12.37 8.58 19.19
N ARG A 89 -11.23 7.92 19.45
CA ARG A 89 -11.16 6.78 20.34
C ARG A 89 -11.56 7.16 21.77
N ALA A 90 -11.03 8.25 22.31
CA ALA A 90 -11.39 8.76 23.63
C ALA A 90 -12.89 9.07 23.72
N THR A 91 -13.50 9.64 22.68
CA THR A 91 -14.97 9.83 22.62
C THR A 91 -15.73 8.51 22.74
N LEU A 92 -15.27 7.44 22.09
CA LEU A 92 -15.89 6.12 22.16
C LEU A 92 -15.67 5.44 23.52
N GLU A 93 -14.50 5.61 24.13
CA GLU A 93 -14.19 5.08 25.47
C GLU A 93 -15.05 5.75 26.54
N ILE A 94 -15.22 7.07 26.48
CA ILE A 94 -16.13 7.82 27.36
C ILE A 94 -17.57 7.35 27.16
N ALA A 95 -18.03 7.22 25.91
CA ALA A 95 -19.37 6.71 25.62
C ALA A 95 -19.59 5.31 26.19
N LEU A 96 -18.59 4.43 26.09
CA LEU A 96 -18.67 3.07 26.63
C LEU A 96 -18.73 3.08 28.17
N MET A 97 -17.94 3.93 28.81
CA MET A 97 -17.97 4.13 30.27
C MET A 97 -19.34 4.62 30.74
N MET A 98 -19.91 5.63 30.09
CA MET A 98 -21.25 6.14 30.43
C MET A 98 -22.31 5.02 30.36
N LEU A 99 -22.29 4.20 29.30
CA LEU A 99 -23.21 3.06 29.21
C LEU A 99 -22.99 2.00 30.31
N GLN A 100 -21.76 1.84 30.81
CA GLN A 100 -21.46 0.89 31.89
C GLN A 100 -21.96 1.37 33.27
N TYR A 101 -22.12 2.67 33.44
CA TYR A 101 -22.64 3.31 34.66
C TYR A 101 -24.10 3.76 34.51
N ASP A 102 -24.82 3.26 33.50
CA ASP A 102 -26.21 3.61 33.20
C ASP A 102 -26.45 5.14 33.02
N GLU A 103 -25.40 5.87 32.59
CA GLU A 103 -25.48 7.30 32.30
C GLU A 103 -25.87 7.54 30.82
N PRO A 104 -26.91 8.36 30.55
CA PRO A 104 -27.32 8.65 29.18
C PRO A 104 -26.36 9.64 28.51
N LEU A 105 -26.07 9.41 27.23
CA LEU A 105 -25.37 10.39 26.40
C LEU A 105 -26.32 11.55 26.05
N ASN A 106 -25.83 12.79 26.14
CA ASN A 106 -26.58 13.94 25.64
C ASN A 106 -26.61 13.98 24.09
N GLU A 107 -27.40 14.88 23.52
CA GLU A 107 -27.59 15.00 22.07
C GLU A 107 -26.27 15.24 21.31
N LYS A 108 -25.41 16.11 21.85
CA LYS A 108 -24.11 16.43 21.24
C LYS A 108 -23.19 15.22 21.24
N GLN A 109 -23.09 14.51 22.36
CA GLN A 109 -22.30 13.28 22.49
C GLN A 109 -22.83 12.19 21.56
N THR A 110 -24.14 12.00 21.52
CA THR A 110 -24.81 11.04 20.63
C THR A 110 -24.47 11.33 19.16
N LYS A 111 -24.60 12.59 18.73
CA LYS A 111 -24.25 13.00 17.35
C LYS A 111 -22.77 12.76 17.04
N GLN A 112 -21.88 13.04 17.98
CA GLN A 112 -20.44 12.80 17.83
C GLN A 112 -20.12 11.31 17.69
N VAL A 113 -20.66 10.46 18.57
CA VAL A 113 -20.48 9.00 18.52
C VAL A 113 -21.00 8.44 17.20
N LYS A 114 -22.23 8.79 16.79
CA LYS A 114 -22.80 8.35 15.51
C LYS A 114 -21.95 8.77 14.32
N ALA A 115 -21.42 10.01 14.32
CA ALA A 115 -20.52 10.46 13.26
C ALA A 115 -19.24 9.61 13.17
N ILE A 116 -18.67 9.22 14.32
CA ILE A 116 -17.53 8.31 14.37
C ILE A 116 -17.93 6.94 13.81
N LEU A 117 -18.99 6.31 14.32
CA LEU A 117 -19.46 4.99 13.85
C LEU A 117 -19.65 4.96 12.32
N ASN A 118 -20.36 5.95 11.78
CA ASN A 118 -20.59 6.09 10.34
C ASN A 118 -19.28 6.24 9.57
N SER A 119 -18.34 7.06 10.06
CA SER A 119 -17.05 7.26 9.40
C SER A 119 -16.21 5.98 9.29
N TYR A 120 -16.40 5.04 10.22
CA TYR A 120 -15.75 3.73 10.24
C TYR A 120 -16.62 2.60 9.67
N LYS A 121 -17.71 2.92 8.96
CA LYS A 121 -18.63 1.95 8.32
C LYS A 121 -19.23 0.95 9.32
N LEU A 122 -19.69 1.46 10.46
CA LEU A 122 -20.41 0.70 11.48
C LEU A 122 -21.86 1.21 11.58
N PRO A 123 -22.81 0.39 12.04
CA PRO A 123 -24.16 0.85 12.37
C PRO A 123 -24.14 2.01 13.36
N ASP A 124 -25.12 2.91 13.27
CA ASP A 124 -25.21 4.09 14.12
C ASP A 124 -25.89 3.81 15.49
N THR A 125 -26.29 2.56 15.74
CA THR A 125 -26.78 2.10 17.04
C THR A 125 -25.70 2.26 18.10
N ILE A 126 -26.01 2.90 19.22
CA ILE A 126 -25.09 3.08 20.35
C ILE A 126 -25.42 2.05 21.43
N ASN A 127 -24.56 1.05 21.59
CA ASN A 127 -24.61 0.06 22.67
C ASN A 127 -23.21 -0.50 22.91
N SER A 128 -23.04 -1.29 23.98
CA SER A 128 -21.74 -1.87 24.33
C SER A 128 -21.11 -2.69 23.20
N LEU A 129 -21.91 -3.41 22.42
CA LEU A 129 -21.41 -4.20 21.28
C LEU A 129 -20.86 -3.30 20.17
N SER A 130 -21.61 -2.29 19.74
CA SER A 130 -21.21 -1.39 18.64
C SER A 130 -20.01 -0.54 19.03
N LEU A 131 -19.93 -0.07 20.27
CA LEU A 131 -18.78 0.68 20.78
C LEU A 131 -17.53 -0.20 20.87
N ASN A 132 -17.64 -1.44 21.34
CA ASN A 132 -16.51 -2.37 21.34
C ASN A 132 -16.04 -2.73 19.91
N GLN A 133 -16.96 -2.86 18.95
CA GLN A 133 -16.62 -3.01 17.53
C GLN A 133 -15.91 -1.77 16.99
N ALA A 134 -16.38 -0.57 17.35
CA ALA A 134 -15.77 0.69 16.99
C ALA A 134 -14.35 0.81 17.54
N LEU A 135 -14.14 0.48 18.81
CA LEU A 135 -12.80 0.50 19.44
C LEU A 135 -11.81 -0.48 18.81
N ARG A 136 -12.25 -1.50 18.05
CA ARG A 136 -11.33 -2.31 17.23
C ARG A 136 -10.91 -1.61 15.93
N ARG A 137 -11.78 -0.77 15.35
CA ARG A 137 -11.52 -0.01 14.11
C ARG A 137 -10.82 1.33 14.37
N VAL A 138 -11.26 2.07 15.39
CA VAL A 138 -10.80 3.41 15.75
C VAL A 138 -9.55 3.33 16.63
N ASP A 139 -8.41 3.13 16.00
CA ASP A 139 -7.12 3.17 16.67
C ASP A 139 -6.02 3.58 15.68
N ILE A 140 -4.90 4.00 16.23
CA ILE A 140 -3.78 4.57 15.51
C ILE A 140 -3.11 3.56 14.57
N ILE A 141 -2.35 4.09 13.63
CA ILE A 141 -1.32 3.35 12.88
C ILE A 141 0.03 3.91 13.35
N PRO A 142 0.96 3.09 13.87
CA PRO A 142 2.27 3.55 14.31
C PRO A 142 2.96 4.40 13.23
N LYS A 143 3.58 5.50 13.64
CA LYS A 143 4.17 6.46 12.69
C LYS A 143 5.24 5.80 11.83
N GLU A 144 6.02 4.90 12.41
CA GLU A 144 7.09 4.14 11.78
C GLU A 144 6.53 3.27 10.66
N LEU A 145 5.41 2.59 10.92
CA LEU A 145 4.73 1.76 9.92
C LEU A 145 4.24 2.62 8.74
N ALA A 146 3.52 3.69 9.04
CA ALA A 146 2.96 4.55 8.00
C ALA A 146 4.05 5.27 7.19
N LEU A 147 5.14 5.74 7.82
CA LEU A 147 6.28 6.35 7.14
C LEU A 147 7.00 5.34 6.23
N MET A 148 7.21 4.11 6.69
CA MET A 148 7.89 3.09 5.89
C MET A 148 7.04 2.59 4.73
N GLN A 149 5.73 2.42 4.92
CA GLN A 149 4.84 2.15 3.79
C GLN A 149 4.85 3.32 2.80
N ALA A 150 4.77 4.57 3.28
CA ALA A 150 4.86 5.72 2.39
C ALA A 150 6.17 5.75 1.59
N ALA A 151 7.30 5.47 2.24
CA ALA A 151 8.61 5.43 1.60
C ALA A 151 8.68 4.31 0.55
N ASN A 152 8.24 3.11 0.90
CA ASN A 152 8.28 1.94 0.02
C ASN A 152 7.39 2.13 -1.22
N GLU A 153 6.12 2.48 -1.02
CA GLU A 153 5.14 2.61 -2.11
C GLU A 153 5.44 3.79 -3.05
N SER A 154 6.12 4.82 -2.55
CA SER A 154 6.42 6.03 -3.33
C SER A 154 7.85 6.12 -3.85
N ALA A 155 8.69 5.10 -3.61
CA ALA A 155 10.12 5.14 -3.86
C ALA A 155 10.79 6.38 -3.23
N TRP A 156 10.48 6.65 -1.95
CA TRP A 156 10.92 7.84 -1.23
C TRP A 156 10.48 9.14 -1.93
N GLY A 157 9.23 9.17 -2.39
CA GLY A 157 8.58 10.34 -2.98
C GLY A 157 8.89 10.62 -4.46
N THR A 158 9.77 9.83 -5.10
CA THR A 158 10.16 10.08 -6.52
C THR A 158 9.17 9.47 -7.52
N SER A 159 8.35 8.52 -7.10
CA SER A 159 7.33 7.89 -7.94
C SER A 159 6.46 8.92 -8.66
N ARG A 160 6.14 8.65 -9.94
CA ARG A 160 5.22 9.47 -10.73
C ARG A 160 3.89 9.67 -9.99
N PHE A 161 3.34 8.63 -9.38
CA PHE A 161 2.06 8.71 -8.70
C PHE A 161 2.11 9.58 -7.43
N ALA A 162 3.26 9.60 -6.73
CA ALA A 162 3.49 10.49 -5.61
C ALA A 162 3.63 11.95 -6.07
N ARG A 163 4.45 12.20 -7.12
CA ARG A 163 4.72 13.56 -7.62
C ARG A 163 3.56 14.23 -8.33
N ILE A 164 2.71 13.45 -9.01
CA ILE A 164 1.58 13.96 -9.81
C ILE A 164 0.26 13.89 -9.04
N GLY A 165 0.06 12.84 -8.25
CA GLY A 165 -1.22 12.57 -7.58
C GLY A 165 -1.16 12.55 -6.06
N LEU A 166 -0.02 12.85 -5.43
CA LEU A 166 0.17 12.72 -3.97
C LEU A 166 -0.17 11.32 -3.44
N ASN A 167 -0.08 10.29 -4.27
CA ASN A 167 -0.36 8.92 -3.85
C ASN A 167 0.90 8.27 -3.31
N PHE A 168 1.19 8.54 -2.04
CA PHE A 168 2.35 8.00 -1.34
C PHE A 168 2.16 6.56 -0.87
N PHE A 169 0.94 5.99 -0.97
CA PHE A 169 0.57 4.71 -0.35
C PHE A 169 0.00 3.71 -1.37
N GLY A 170 0.27 3.89 -2.67
CA GLY A 170 -0.18 2.94 -3.71
C GLY A 170 -1.70 2.74 -3.80
N GLN A 171 -2.52 3.71 -3.35
CA GLN A 171 -3.95 3.51 -3.18
C GLN A 171 -4.68 3.41 -4.51
N TRP A 172 -5.48 2.36 -4.69
CA TRP A 172 -6.34 2.20 -5.86
C TRP A 172 -7.69 2.89 -5.64
N CYS A 173 -8.33 3.26 -6.74
CA CYS A 173 -9.71 3.72 -6.75
C CYS A 173 -10.45 3.09 -7.95
N TYR A 174 -11.77 2.93 -7.81
CA TYR A 174 -12.56 2.04 -8.67
C TYR A 174 -13.65 2.76 -9.48
N SER A 175 -13.62 4.09 -9.48
CA SER A 175 -14.53 4.91 -10.28
C SER A 175 -13.77 5.50 -11.45
N LYS A 176 -14.34 5.52 -12.66
CA LYS A 176 -13.66 6.10 -13.82
C LYS A 176 -13.31 7.58 -13.54
N GLY A 177 -12.06 7.97 -13.76
CA GLY A 177 -11.57 9.34 -13.54
C GLY A 177 -11.28 9.71 -12.08
N CYS A 178 -11.24 8.73 -11.17
CA CYS A 178 -10.90 8.97 -9.76
C CYS A 178 -9.40 9.21 -9.53
N GLY A 179 -8.55 8.92 -10.51
CA GLY A 179 -7.12 9.05 -10.34
C GLY A 179 -6.33 9.07 -11.65
N MET A 180 -5.15 8.46 -11.58
CA MET A 180 -4.19 8.37 -12.67
C MET A 180 -4.23 6.97 -13.26
N VAL A 181 -4.25 6.90 -14.59
CA VAL A 181 -4.15 5.64 -15.32
C VAL A 181 -2.68 5.19 -15.37
N PRO A 182 -2.36 3.93 -15.01
CA PRO A 182 -1.02 3.38 -15.21
C PRO A 182 -0.66 3.31 -16.70
N SER A 183 0.59 3.66 -17.05
CA SER A 183 1.04 3.66 -18.46
C SER A 183 1.09 2.27 -19.11
N ARG A 184 1.14 1.20 -18.30
CA ARG A 184 1.17 -0.21 -18.74
C ARG A 184 -0.07 -0.97 -18.28
N ARG A 185 -1.26 -0.39 -18.45
CA ARG A 185 -2.50 -1.03 -18.01
C ARG A 185 -2.89 -2.14 -18.97
N ASN A 186 -3.22 -3.32 -18.44
CA ASN A 186 -4.00 -4.31 -19.19
C ASN A 186 -5.37 -3.68 -19.51
N ALA A 187 -5.88 -3.89 -20.73
CA ALA A 187 -7.12 -3.26 -21.19
C ALA A 187 -8.29 -3.47 -20.21
N GLU A 188 -8.30 -4.62 -19.52
CA GLU A 188 -9.36 -5.08 -18.61
C GLU A 188 -9.29 -4.53 -17.16
N ALA A 189 -8.22 -3.82 -16.77
CA ALA A 189 -8.10 -3.37 -15.38
C ALA A 189 -9.17 -2.32 -15.03
N LYS A 190 -10.03 -2.60 -14.05
CA LYS A 190 -11.15 -1.72 -13.65
C LYS A 190 -10.78 -0.63 -12.64
N HIS A 191 -9.52 -0.57 -12.21
CA HIS A 191 -9.04 0.36 -11.19
C HIS A 191 -8.06 1.40 -11.76
N GLU A 192 -8.03 2.56 -11.14
CA GLU A 192 -7.05 3.63 -11.35
C GLU A 192 -6.22 3.83 -10.06
N VAL A 193 -5.09 4.53 -10.17
CA VAL A 193 -4.27 4.90 -9.01
C VAL A 193 -4.77 6.23 -8.48
N ALA A 194 -5.34 6.26 -7.29
CA ALA A 194 -5.98 7.45 -6.72
C ALA A 194 -5.09 8.69 -6.80
N ALA A 195 -5.69 9.85 -7.05
CA ALA A 195 -5.03 11.14 -6.98
C ALA A 195 -5.70 12.02 -5.92
N PHE A 196 -4.90 12.75 -5.16
CA PHE A 196 -5.34 13.55 -4.03
C PHE A 196 -4.98 15.03 -4.24
N LYS A 197 -5.81 15.91 -3.66
CA LYS A 197 -5.58 17.36 -3.67
C LYS A 197 -4.66 17.83 -2.54
N SER A 198 -4.45 17.01 -1.52
CA SER A 198 -3.52 17.27 -0.41
C SER A 198 -2.93 15.98 0.14
N VAL A 199 -1.75 16.08 0.77
CA VAL A 199 -1.10 14.94 1.45
C VAL A 199 -1.96 14.44 2.59
N ARG A 200 -2.63 15.36 3.31
CA ARG A 200 -3.58 15.01 4.38
C ARG A 200 -4.76 14.17 3.88
N ALA A 201 -5.26 14.44 2.67
CA ALA A 201 -6.31 13.60 2.07
C ALA A 201 -5.78 12.20 1.73
N ALA A 202 -4.56 12.10 1.20
CA ALA A 202 -3.92 10.81 0.90
C ALA A 202 -3.72 9.97 2.17
N VAL A 203 -3.18 10.58 3.24
CA VAL A 203 -3.00 9.95 4.55
C VAL A 203 -4.34 9.54 5.16
N ASN A 204 -5.34 10.44 5.17
CA ASN A 204 -6.67 10.10 5.71
C ASN A 204 -7.30 8.90 4.98
N SER A 205 -7.20 8.86 3.65
CA SER A 205 -7.70 7.74 2.85
C SER A 205 -6.98 6.43 3.19
N TYR A 206 -5.65 6.46 3.31
CA TYR A 206 -4.85 5.29 3.68
C TYR A 206 -5.22 4.78 5.08
N PHE A 207 -5.30 5.68 6.07
CA PHE A 207 -5.68 5.32 7.45
C PHE A 207 -7.09 4.74 7.53
N LYS A 208 -8.05 5.34 6.81
CA LYS A 208 -9.42 4.84 6.72
C LYS A 208 -9.46 3.45 6.08
N ASN A 209 -8.66 3.20 5.05
CA ASN A 209 -8.57 1.90 4.41
C ASN A 209 -8.11 0.82 5.41
N ILE A 210 -6.96 1.04 6.07
CA ILE A 210 -6.41 0.12 7.08
C ILE A 210 -7.41 -0.12 8.24
N ASN A 211 -8.09 0.93 8.69
CA ASN A 211 -9.00 0.84 9.83
C ASN A 211 -10.40 0.28 9.49
N THR A 212 -10.79 0.18 8.21
CA THR A 212 -12.16 -0.23 7.85
C THR A 212 -12.24 -1.41 6.89
N HIS A 213 -11.26 -1.61 6.01
CA HIS A 213 -11.35 -2.63 4.96
C HIS A 213 -11.22 -4.05 5.53
N GLY A 214 -11.93 -5.01 4.94
CA GLY A 214 -11.98 -6.40 5.40
C GLY A 214 -10.61 -7.09 5.39
N ALA A 215 -9.80 -6.80 4.37
CA ALA A 215 -8.44 -7.33 4.21
C ALA A 215 -7.50 -7.07 5.41
N TYR A 216 -7.76 -6.02 6.19
CA TYR A 216 -6.94 -5.65 7.35
C TYR A 216 -7.59 -6.03 8.68
N LYS A 217 -8.50 -7.01 8.68
CA LYS A 217 -9.11 -7.54 9.91
C LYS A 217 -8.03 -8.06 10.86
N GLU A 218 -7.05 -8.79 10.33
CA GLU A 218 -5.96 -9.37 11.13
C GLU A 218 -5.11 -8.30 11.81
N LEU A 219 -4.71 -7.25 11.07
CA LEU A 219 -4.01 -6.10 11.64
C LEU A 219 -4.78 -5.50 12.83
N ARG A 220 -6.10 -5.34 12.70
CA ARG A 220 -6.94 -4.81 13.78
C ARG A 220 -7.07 -5.78 14.96
N SER A 221 -7.05 -7.09 14.73
CA SER A 221 -7.00 -8.11 15.79
C SER A 221 -5.70 -8.02 16.58
N ILE A 222 -4.55 -8.02 15.89
CA ILE A 222 -3.22 -7.86 16.52
C ILE A 222 -3.18 -6.59 17.37
N ARG A 223 -3.69 -5.49 16.84
CA ARG A 223 -3.77 -4.21 17.57
C ARG A 223 -4.63 -4.30 18.83
N ALA A 224 -5.80 -4.92 18.73
CA ALA A 224 -6.68 -5.14 19.88
C ALA A 224 -6.00 -6.02 20.95
N ASP A 225 -5.23 -7.03 20.55
CA ASP A 225 -4.48 -7.89 21.47
C ASP A 225 -3.37 -7.15 22.20
N LEU A 226 -2.63 -6.30 21.50
CA LEU A 226 -1.63 -5.42 22.11
C LEU A 226 -2.27 -4.50 23.15
N ARG A 227 -3.43 -3.90 22.83
CA ARG A 227 -4.19 -3.05 23.77
C ARG A 227 -4.64 -3.82 25.01
N ARG A 228 -5.20 -5.03 24.85
CA ARG A 228 -5.61 -5.88 25.98
C ARG A 228 -4.45 -6.24 26.89
N GLN A 229 -3.26 -6.45 26.31
CA GLN A 229 -2.03 -6.73 27.04
C GLN A 229 -1.35 -5.46 27.58
N GLN A 230 -1.96 -4.28 27.41
CA GLN A 230 -1.37 -2.97 27.76
C GLN A 230 0.01 -2.72 27.13
N LYS A 231 0.25 -3.35 25.96
CA LYS A 231 1.47 -3.16 25.18
C LYS A 231 1.31 -2.00 24.20
N PRO A 232 2.40 -1.29 23.88
CA PRO A 232 2.36 -0.28 22.83
C PRO A 232 1.99 -0.92 21.48
N VAL A 233 1.22 -0.19 20.67
CA VAL A 233 0.90 -0.60 19.30
C VAL A 233 2.19 -0.50 18.47
N SER A 234 2.85 -1.63 18.23
CA SER A 234 4.16 -1.71 17.58
C SER A 234 4.04 -1.83 16.07
N ALA A 235 4.85 -1.08 15.32
CA ALA A 235 4.94 -1.18 13.87
C ALA A 235 5.26 -2.61 13.39
N ILE A 236 6.34 -3.22 13.93
CA ILE A 236 6.78 -4.59 13.58
C ILE A 236 5.69 -5.63 13.86
N LYS A 237 4.90 -5.46 14.92
CA LYS A 237 3.80 -6.40 15.19
C LYS A 237 2.66 -6.24 14.20
N LEU A 238 2.33 -5.02 13.79
CA LEU A 238 1.25 -4.77 12.85
C LEU A 238 1.59 -5.15 11.40
N THR A 239 2.87 -5.22 11.01
CA THR A 239 3.25 -5.64 9.65
C THR A 239 2.73 -7.04 9.31
N TYR A 240 2.68 -7.95 10.28
CA TYR A 240 2.11 -9.29 10.08
C TYR A 240 0.63 -9.28 9.66
N GLY A 241 -0.10 -8.21 9.99
CA GLY A 241 -1.50 -8.03 9.55
C GLY A 241 -1.65 -7.42 8.15
N LEU A 242 -0.55 -7.18 7.42
CA LEU A 242 -0.53 -6.53 6.10
C LEU A 242 -0.34 -7.52 4.93
N ILE A 243 -0.52 -8.83 5.12
CA ILE A 243 -0.36 -9.84 4.06
C ILE A 243 -1.11 -9.46 2.79
N SER A 244 -2.34 -8.96 2.92
CA SER A 244 -3.18 -8.57 1.77
C SER A 244 -2.91 -7.16 1.22
N TYR A 245 -1.94 -6.44 1.77
CA TYR A 245 -1.59 -5.09 1.29
C TYR A 245 -0.84 -5.16 -0.05
N SER A 246 -0.03 -6.20 -0.25
CA SER A 246 0.80 -6.38 -1.44
C SER A 246 0.59 -7.78 -2.03
N GLU A 247 0.61 -7.87 -3.36
CA GLU A 247 0.63 -9.15 -4.07
C GLU A 247 1.88 -9.99 -3.73
N ARG A 248 2.94 -9.34 -3.23
CA ARG A 248 4.18 -9.98 -2.75
C ARG A 248 4.04 -10.62 -1.36
N ARG A 249 2.92 -10.39 -0.66
CA ARG A 249 2.57 -11.03 0.63
C ARG A 249 3.70 -11.01 1.67
N GLU A 250 4.24 -12.17 2.06
CA GLU A 250 5.26 -12.31 3.10
C GLU A 250 6.54 -11.56 2.75
N ALA A 251 6.98 -11.58 1.49
CA ALA A 251 8.17 -10.86 1.05
C ALA A 251 8.03 -9.35 1.23
N TYR A 252 6.80 -8.81 1.14
CA TYR A 252 6.54 -7.41 1.46
C TYR A 252 6.70 -7.11 2.95
N ILE A 253 6.24 -8.03 3.82
CA ILE A 253 6.35 -7.89 5.27
C ILE A 253 7.81 -7.91 5.71
N GLU A 254 8.61 -8.80 5.14
CA GLU A 254 10.05 -8.89 5.39
C GLU A 254 10.78 -7.61 4.99
N GLU A 255 10.54 -7.11 3.77
CA GLU A 255 11.12 -5.85 3.28
C GLU A 255 10.72 -4.68 4.18
N LEU A 256 9.44 -4.58 4.55
CA LEU A 256 8.95 -3.50 5.41
C LEU A 256 9.58 -3.56 6.80
N ASN A 257 9.74 -4.75 7.39
CA ASN A 257 10.41 -4.93 8.67
C ASN A 257 11.90 -4.56 8.60
N GLN A 258 12.59 -4.90 7.52
CA GLN A 258 13.98 -4.49 7.27
C GLN A 258 14.08 -2.98 7.18
N MET A 259 13.20 -2.33 6.40
CA MET A 259 13.15 -0.88 6.28
C MET A 259 12.90 -0.20 7.63
N ILE A 260 11.93 -0.69 8.43
CA ILE A 260 11.68 -0.16 9.78
C ILE A 260 12.96 -0.24 10.63
N ASN A 261 13.67 -1.37 10.61
CA ASN A 261 14.88 -1.54 11.42
C ASN A 261 16.03 -0.65 10.97
N GLN A 262 16.26 -0.52 9.66
CA GLN A 262 17.35 0.29 9.10
C GLN A 262 17.15 1.80 9.27
N ASN A 263 15.91 2.25 9.45
CA ASN A 263 15.57 3.67 9.53
C ASN A 263 15.15 4.12 10.94
N ARG A 264 15.48 3.34 11.98
CA ARG A 264 15.12 3.65 13.38
C ARG A 264 15.56 5.04 13.83
N ALA A 265 16.76 5.47 13.43
CA ALA A 265 17.33 6.76 13.82
C ALA A 265 16.41 7.94 13.46
N TYR A 266 15.64 7.82 12.37
CA TYR A 266 14.79 8.90 11.89
C TYR A 266 13.44 9.02 12.62
N PHE A 267 13.04 8.02 13.42
CA PHE A 267 11.69 8.01 13.98
C PHE A 267 11.52 8.94 15.18
N ASP A 268 12.58 9.22 15.92
CA ASP A 268 12.54 10.03 17.15
C ASP A 268 13.04 11.47 16.96
N GLU A 269 13.38 11.83 15.72
CA GLU A 269 13.63 13.20 15.26
C GLU A 269 12.36 14.04 15.16
#